data_AF-A0A7C7RTY6-F1
#
_entry.id   AF-A0A7C7RTY6-F1
#
_cell.length_a   1.000
_cell.length_b   1.000
_cell.length_c   1.000
_cell.angle_alpha   90.00
_cell.angle_beta   90.00
_cell.angle_gamma   90.00
#
_symmetry.space_group_name_H-M   'P 1'
#
loop_
_entity.id
_entity.type
_entity.pdbx_description
1 polymer ?
#
loop_
_entity_poly.entity_id
_entity_poly.type
_entity_poly.pdbx_seq_one_letter_code
_entity_poly.pdbx_strand_id
1 'polypeptide(L)'
;MNEEDALHEIETIKNEMADKIGPDLFPNWIGPQRFGSGRPVTAEVGKHVVNERWKEAVMTYLSMPGYAESEDVASFRENIRNNGPNAEALENIPKWLGFERRMLEHLVNNPDDWVGSFKKLPTNLQLMTVHAIQSVVFNKSLYGRIEAGLPISAPVAGDLVGRIDEKGQLNAKSCVLIEERTLPRITRNCQLGRLTPTGPLPGSIVSTCQGKSGEIEMAAITEMNLQDISWNVVAISRLSSKGTRRALVTGFSEFSVDTVPIAADDTMGQKWIAGPTENSRWHPEGACIRFRFTLSSGSYAT
;
A
#
# COMPACT_ATOMS: atom_id res chain seq x y z
N MET A 1 -1.29 -15.16 -26.05
CA MET A 1 -2.50 -14.34 -26.21
C MET A 1 -2.20 -13.38 -27.35
N ASN A 2 -2.93 -13.50 -28.45
CA ASN A 2 -2.76 -12.59 -29.59
C ASN A 2 -3.42 -11.22 -29.26
N GLU A 3 -3.32 -10.25 -30.18
CA GLU A 3 -3.87 -8.91 -29.98
C GLU A 3 -5.39 -8.90 -29.77
N GLU A 4 -6.14 -9.70 -30.53
CA GLU A 4 -7.59 -9.79 -30.44
C GLU A 4 -8.04 -10.40 -29.10
N ASP A 5 -7.39 -11.49 -28.70
CA ASP A 5 -7.61 -12.14 -27.40
C ASP A 5 -7.36 -11.15 -26.25
N ALA A 6 -6.30 -10.33 -26.35
CA ALA A 6 -5.94 -9.36 -25.31
C ALA A 6 -6.97 -8.23 -25.20
N LEU A 7 -7.43 -7.70 -26.33
CA LEU A 7 -8.49 -6.68 -26.33
C LEU A 7 -9.81 -7.24 -25.81
N HIS A 8 -10.15 -8.48 -26.17
CA HIS A 8 -11.35 -9.15 -25.67
C HIS A 8 -11.30 -9.39 -24.15
N GLU A 9 -10.15 -9.83 -23.64
CA GLU A 9 -9.94 -10.01 -22.20
C GLU A 9 -10.07 -8.68 -21.44
N ILE A 10 -9.52 -7.60 -21.98
CA ILE A 10 -9.63 -6.26 -21.36
C ILE A 10 -11.08 -5.80 -21.27
N GLU A 11 -11.86 -5.93 -22.35
CA GLU A 11 -13.29 -5.57 -22.32
C GLU A 11 -14.09 -6.49 -21.39
N THR A 12 -13.74 -7.78 -21.31
CA THR A 12 -14.35 -8.71 -20.36
C THR A 12 -14.12 -8.26 -18.92
N ILE A 13 -12.86 -7.99 -18.54
CA ILE A 13 -12.50 -7.52 -17.20
C ILE A 13 -13.19 -6.19 -16.87
N LYS A 14 -13.22 -5.25 -17.82
CA LYS A 14 -13.85 -3.94 -17.64
C LYS A 14 -15.35 -4.06 -17.43
N ASN A 15 -16.04 -4.89 -18.21
CA ASN A 15 -17.48 -5.12 -18.08
C ASN A 15 -17.81 -5.83 -16.77
N GLU A 16 -17.05 -6.87 -16.41
CA GLU A 16 -17.22 -7.54 -15.11
C GLU A 16 -17.03 -6.58 -13.92
N MET A 17 -16.05 -5.69 -14.02
CA MET A 17 -15.81 -4.67 -12.99
C MET A 17 -16.98 -3.70 -12.91
N ALA A 18 -17.47 -3.21 -14.06
CA ALA A 18 -18.62 -2.33 -14.12
C ALA A 18 -19.88 -2.97 -13.52
N ASP A 19 -20.11 -4.26 -13.79
CA ASP A 19 -21.24 -5.01 -13.25
C ASP A 19 -21.15 -5.21 -11.72
N LYS A 20 -19.94 -5.49 -11.21
CA LYS A 20 -19.73 -5.80 -9.78
C LYS A 20 -19.71 -4.55 -8.91
N ILE A 21 -19.10 -3.45 -9.37
CA ILE A 21 -18.82 -2.27 -8.54
C ILE A 21 -19.32 -0.95 -9.13
N GLY A 22 -19.86 -0.95 -10.34
CA GLY A 22 -20.37 0.23 -11.02
C GLY A 22 -19.43 0.75 -12.13
N PRO A 23 -19.97 1.50 -13.10
CA PRO A 23 -19.20 1.99 -14.25
C PRO A 23 -18.07 2.93 -13.80
N ASP A 24 -16.96 2.88 -14.52
CA ASP A 24 -15.82 3.78 -14.34
C ASP A 24 -15.21 3.78 -12.93
N LEU A 25 -15.41 2.70 -12.16
CA LEU A 25 -14.89 2.51 -10.81
C LEU A 25 -13.95 1.31 -10.73
N PHE A 26 -13.00 1.37 -9.81
CA PHE A 26 -12.12 0.26 -9.45
C PHE A 26 -11.85 0.23 -7.93
N PRO A 27 -11.50 -0.93 -7.35
CA PRO A 27 -11.11 -1.02 -5.95
C PRO A 27 -9.86 -0.17 -5.68
N ASN A 28 -9.91 0.66 -4.64
CA ASN A 28 -8.90 1.70 -4.40
C ASN A 28 -7.68 1.19 -3.62
N TRP A 29 -7.07 0.11 -4.11
CA TRP A 29 -5.88 -0.50 -3.52
C TRP A 29 -4.74 0.50 -3.37
N ILE A 30 -3.95 0.31 -2.32
CA ILE A 30 -2.68 1.02 -2.17
C ILE A 30 -1.58 0.14 -2.78
N GLY A 31 -0.94 0.64 -3.83
CA GLY A 31 -0.01 -0.12 -4.65
C GLY A 31 1.33 -0.48 -3.97
N PRO A 32 2.06 -1.47 -4.53
CA PRO A 32 3.28 -2.03 -3.95
C PRO A 32 4.39 -0.99 -3.74
N GLN A 33 4.40 0.08 -4.53
CA GLN A 33 5.39 1.17 -4.45
C GLN A 33 5.32 1.88 -3.09
N ARG A 34 4.17 1.86 -2.41
CA ARG A 34 4.02 2.46 -1.07
C ARG A 34 4.76 1.68 0.01
N PHE A 35 4.98 0.39 -0.20
CA PHE A 35 5.63 -0.52 0.75
C PHE A 35 7.11 -0.75 0.40
N GLY A 36 7.45 -0.62 -0.88
CA GLY A 36 8.76 -0.90 -1.47
C GLY A 36 8.67 -2.11 -2.39
N SER A 37 8.55 -1.88 -3.71
CA SER A 37 8.12 -2.92 -4.67
C SER A 37 8.99 -4.19 -4.68
N GLY A 38 10.32 -4.06 -4.53
CA GLY A 38 11.23 -5.22 -4.47
C GLY A 38 11.56 -5.70 -3.06
N ARG A 39 11.15 -4.92 -2.05
CA ARG A 39 11.47 -5.12 -0.64
C ARG A 39 10.44 -4.35 0.19
N PRO A 40 9.31 -4.97 0.60
CA PRO A 40 8.19 -4.27 1.26
C PRO A 40 8.48 -3.90 2.74
N VAL A 41 9.71 -3.47 3.02
CA VAL A 41 10.25 -3.23 4.37
C VAL A 41 9.56 -2.08 5.08
N THR A 42 8.96 -1.14 4.34
CA THR A 42 8.44 0.10 4.91
C THR A 42 7.32 -0.16 5.91
N ALA A 43 6.43 -1.12 5.64
CA ALA A 43 5.36 -1.50 6.56
C ALA A 43 5.87 -2.29 7.77
N GLU A 44 6.82 -3.21 7.57
CA GLU A 44 7.44 -3.99 8.66
C GLU A 44 8.16 -3.09 9.65
N VAL A 45 8.91 -2.10 9.15
CA VAL A 45 9.50 -1.06 9.99
C VAL A 45 8.42 -0.25 10.69
N GLY A 46 7.36 0.12 9.96
CA GLY A 46 6.20 0.83 10.51
C GLY A 46 5.58 0.13 11.71
N LYS A 47 5.42 -1.20 11.65
CA LYS A 47 4.92 -2.03 12.75
C LYS A 47 5.75 -1.87 14.02
N HIS A 48 7.07 -1.83 13.90
CA HIS A 48 7.96 -1.62 15.05
C HIS A 48 7.93 -0.17 15.55
N VAL A 49 7.91 0.81 14.64
CA VAL A 49 7.86 2.24 14.96
C VAL A 49 6.63 2.60 15.79
N VAL A 50 5.44 2.14 15.40
CA VAL A 50 4.20 2.45 16.14
C VAL A 50 4.13 1.76 17.50
N ASN A 51 4.96 0.75 17.73
CA ASN A 51 5.14 0.06 19.01
C ASN A 51 6.35 0.57 19.82
N GLU A 52 7.04 1.62 19.36
CA GLU A 52 8.29 2.13 19.94
C GLU A 52 9.41 1.08 20.09
N ARG A 53 9.38 0.04 19.26
CA ARG A 53 10.39 -1.03 19.20
C ARG A 53 11.53 -0.62 18.28
N TRP A 54 12.31 0.37 18.71
CA TRP A 54 13.28 1.07 17.84
C TRP A 54 14.44 0.19 17.36
N LYS A 55 14.90 -0.74 18.20
CA LYS A 55 15.94 -1.70 17.81
C LYS A 55 15.45 -2.55 16.65
N GLU A 56 14.26 -3.11 16.78
CA GLU A 56 13.62 -3.92 15.74
C GLU A 56 13.33 -3.09 14.49
N ALA A 57 12.85 -1.86 14.62
CA ALA A 57 12.63 -0.97 13.48
C ALA A 57 13.91 -0.74 12.66
N VAL A 58 15.03 -0.45 13.33
CA VAL A 58 16.32 -0.21 12.67
C VAL A 58 16.90 -1.49 12.10
N MET A 59 16.87 -2.59 12.86
CA MET A 59 17.36 -3.89 12.39
C MET A 59 16.58 -4.35 11.16
N THR A 60 15.25 -4.27 11.18
CA THR A 60 14.39 -4.60 10.03
C THR A 60 14.74 -3.75 8.81
N TYR A 61 14.93 -2.44 8.97
CA TYR A 61 15.33 -1.56 7.86
C TYR A 61 16.72 -1.93 7.29
N LEU A 62 17.68 -2.27 8.14
CA LEU A 62 19.04 -2.62 7.72
C LEU A 62 19.15 -4.03 7.11
N SER A 63 18.36 -5.00 7.59
CA SER A 63 18.70 -6.41 7.44
C SER A 63 17.61 -7.28 6.81
N MET A 64 16.36 -6.82 6.69
CA MET A 64 15.30 -7.60 6.05
C MET A 64 15.63 -7.85 4.56
N PRO A 65 15.65 -9.09 4.06
CA PRO A 65 15.95 -9.37 2.66
C PRO A 65 14.85 -8.86 1.71
N GLY A 66 15.23 -8.58 0.48
CA GLY A 66 14.33 -8.32 -0.65
C GLY A 66 14.04 -9.59 -1.47
N TYR A 67 13.12 -9.50 -2.43
CA TYR A 67 12.78 -10.64 -3.30
C TYR A 67 13.87 -10.99 -4.31
N ALA A 68 14.59 -9.98 -4.79
CA ALA A 68 15.71 -10.11 -5.72
C ALA A 68 16.74 -9.03 -5.38
N GLU A 69 17.77 -9.40 -4.63
CA GLU A 69 18.88 -8.53 -4.25
C GLU A 69 20.16 -8.99 -4.94
N SER A 70 21.06 -8.05 -5.24
CA SER A 70 22.42 -8.40 -5.65
C SER A 70 23.16 -9.09 -4.51
N GLU A 71 24.12 -9.95 -4.83
CA GLU A 71 24.84 -10.78 -3.87
C GLU A 71 25.54 -9.96 -2.77
N ASP A 72 26.06 -8.79 -3.13
CA ASP A 72 26.70 -7.85 -2.19
C ASP A 72 25.71 -7.24 -1.19
N VAL A 73 24.50 -6.89 -1.63
CA VAL A 73 23.41 -6.42 -0.75
C VAL A 73 22.94 -7.56 0.16
N ALA A 74 22.73 -8.75 -0.39
CA ALA A 74 22.31 -9.91 0.39
C ALA A 74 23.32 -10.24 1.50
N SER A 75 24.62 -10.25 1.15
CA SER A 75 25.73 -10.49 2.09
C SER A 75 25.81 -9.41 3.18
N PHE A 76 25.66 -8.14 2.81
CA PHE A 76 25.60 -7.04 3.79
C PHE A 76 24.46 -7.23 4.79
N ARG A 77 23.25 -7.51 4.30
CA ARG A 77 22.06 -7.70 5.16
C ARG A 77 22.20 -8.93 6.06
N GLU A 78 22.78 -10.00 5.53
CA GLU A 78 23.08 -11.22 6.30
C GLU A 78 24.07 -10.97 7.43
N ASN A 79 25.16 -10.24 7.16
CA ASN A 79 26.12 -9.85 8.21
C ASN A 79 25.39 -9.09 9.33
N ILE A 80 24.56 -8.09 8.99
CA ILE A 80 23.79 -7.35 10.00
C ILE A 80 22.84 -8.27 10.78
N ARG A 81 22.17 -9.24 10.14
CA ARG A 81 21.28 -10.21 10.85
C ARG A 81 22.05 -11.06 11.86
N ASN A 82 23.21 -11.56 11.48
CA ASN A 82 23.96 -12.53 12.27
C ASN A 82 24.82 -11.88 13.36
N ASN A 83 25.46 -10.75 13.04
CA ASN A 83 26.46 -10.11 13.88
C ASN A 83 26.00 -8.77 14.48
N GLY A 84 24.83 -8.27 14.07
CA GLY A 84 24.37 -6.94 14.43
C GLY A 84 25.14 -5.81 13.70
N PRO A 85 24.82 -4.54 14.02
CA PRO A 85 25.53 -3.38 13.46
C PRO A 85 26.99 -3.37 13.91
N ASN A 86 27.93 -3.42 12.96
CA ASN A 86 29.35 -3.51 13.24
C ASN A 86 30.19 -2.74 12.21
N ALA A 87 31.48 -2.54 12.51
CA ALA A 87 32.39 -1.78 11.66
C ALA A 87 32.67 -2.46 10.31
N GLU A 88 32.78 -3.79 10.29
CA GLU A 88 32.99 -4.58 9.06
C GLU A 88 31.85 -4.36 8.06
N ALA A 89 30.61 -4.34 8.53
CA ALA A 89 29.44 -4.06 7.69
C ALA A 89 29.48 -2.63 7.12
N LEU A 90 30.09 -1.66 7.79
CA LEU A 90 30.23 -0.28 7.30
C LEU A 90 31.27 -0.17 6.17
N GLU A 91 32.29 -1.02 6.20
CA GLU A 91 33.28 -1.16 5.13
C GLU A 91 32.67 -1.84 3.90
N ASN A 92 31.91 -2.92 4.12
CA ASN A 92 31.36 -3.76 3.05
C ASN A 92 30.03 -3.26 2.46
N ILE A 93 29.35 -2.30 3.09
CA ILE A 93 28.04 -1.85 2.61
C ILE A 93 28.11 -1.23 1.20
N PRO A 94 27.28 -1.68 0.25
CA PRO A 94 27.25 -1.12 -1.10
C PRO A 94 27.01 0.39 -1.15
N LYS A 95 27.68 1.09 -2.09
CA LYS A 95 27.72 2.58 -2.15
C LYS A 95 26.34 3.23 -2.32
N TRP A 96 25.40 2.55 -2.96
CA TRP A 96 24.04 3.06 -3.20
C TRP A 96 23.11 2.93 -1.99
N LEU A 97 23.46 2.16 -0.95
CA LEU A 97 22.69 2.03 0.28
C LEU A 97 22.97 3.19 1.25
N GLY A 98 22.81 4.43 0.77
CA GLY A 98 23.18 5.63 1.50
C GLY A 98 22.35 5.89 2.76
N PHE A 99 21.13 5.35 2.85
CA PHE A 99 20.30 5.47 4.05
C PHE A 99 20.73 4.48 5.12
N GLU A 100 20.90 3.22 4.75
CA GLU A 100 21.43 2.17 5.60
C GLU A 100 22.83 2.53 6.12
N ARG A 101 23.72 3.08 5.28
CA ARG A 101 25.05 3.54 5.68
C ARG A 101 24.99 4.55 6.82
N ARG A 102 24.17 5.59 6.68
CA ARG A 102 24.04 6.66 7.70
C ARG A 102 23.46 6.14 9.02
N MET A 103 22.52 5.20 8.94
CA MET A 103 21.95 4.55 10.13
C MET A 103 22.98 3.65 10.84
N LEU A 104 23.73 2.87 10.07
CA LEU A 104 24.77 1.97 10.56
C LEU A 104 25.94 2.75 11.18
N GLU A 105 26.43 3.76 10.49
CA GLU A 105 27.49 4.65 10.98
C GLU A 105 27.10 5.31 12.31
N HIS A 106 25.84 5.71 12.47
CA HIS A 106 25.35 6.24 13.74
C HIS A 106 25.46 5.21 14.88
N LEU A 107 25.05 3.96 14.64
CA LEU A 107 25.06 2.90 15.65
C LEU A 107 26.46 2.41 16.02
N VAL A 108 27.38 2.37 15.04
CA VAL A 108 28.79 2.05 15.31
C VAL A 108 29.42 3.09 16.23
N ASN A 109 29.11 4.37 16.02
CA ASN A 109 29.63 5.47 16.83
C ASN A 109 28.88 5.68 18.15
N ASN A 110 27.60 5.30 18.20
CA ASN A 110 26.72 5.47 19.36
C ASN A 110 25.95 4.17 19.61
N PRO A 111 26.59 3.17 20.25
CA PRO A 111 25.96 1.90 20.55
C PRO A 111 24.64 2.11 21.31
N ASP A 112 23.63 1.30 20.96
CA ASP A 112 22.27 1.32 21.52
C ASP A 112 21.42 2.59 21.30
N ASP A 113 21.90 3.61 20.58
CA ASP A 113 21.07 4.76 20.17
C ASP A 113 20.24 4.47 18.90
N TRP A 114 19.29 3.54 19.03
CA TRP A 114 18.40 3.10 17.96
C TRP A 114 17.47 4.22 17.46
N VAL A 115 17.00 5.08 18.37
CA VAL A 115 16.16 6.23 18.01
C VAL A 115 16.96 7.24 17.19
N GLY A 116 18.19 7.56 17.61
CA GLY A 116 19.08 8.44 16.87
C GLY A 116 19.46 7.89 15.49
N SER A 117 19.68 6.57 15.40
CA SER A 117 19.91 5.88 14.12
C SER A 117 18.72 6.02 13.18
N PHE A 118 17.51 5.69 13.65
CA PHE A 118 16.30 5.85 12.84
C PHE A 118 16.08 7.30 12.39
N LYS A 119 16.42 8.28 13.23
CA LYS A 119 16.34 9.72 12.90
C LYS A 119 17.27 10.14 11.76
N LYS A 120 18.25 9.32 11.36
CA LYS A 120 19.08 9.59 10.17
C LYS A 120 18.32 9.45 8.86
N LEU A 121 17.23 8.68 8.82
CA LEU A 121 16.35 8.64 7.65
C LEU A 121 15.77 10.04 7.38
N PRO A 122 15.51 10.41 6.12
CA PRO A 122 14.78 11.64 5.83
C PRO A 122 13.40 11.64 6.50
N THR A 123 12.93 12.79 6.98
CA THR A 123 11.64 12.93 7.69
C THR A 123 10.46 12.30 6.94
N ASN A 124 10.42 12.48 5.62
CA ASN A 124 9.36 11.91 4.78
C ASN A 124 9.38 10.37 4.79
N LEU A 125 10.57 9.76 4.76
CA LEU A 125 10.71 8.30 4.78
C LEU A 125 10.35 7.73 6.16
N GLN A 126 10.71 8.42 7.24
CA GLN A 126 10.24 8.06 8.59
C GLN A 126 8.71 8.05 8.65
N LEU A 127 8.06 9.11 8.15
CA LEU A 127 6.60 9.21 8.14
C LEU A 127 5.96 8.14 7.24
N MET A 128 6.59 7.80 6.12
CA MET A 128 6.12 6.73 5.24
C MET A 128 6.02 5.37 5.94
N THR A 129 6.85 5.08 6.96
CA THR A 129 6.74 3.81 7.71
C THR A 129 5.39 3.67 8.40
N VAL A 130 4.92 4.72 9.08
CA VAL A 130 3.60 4.75 9.75
C VAL A 130 2.48 4.69 8.73
N HIS A 131 2.59 5.44 7.63
CA HIS A 131 1.59 5.38 6.57
C HIS A 131 1.54 4.01 5.90
N ALA A 132 2.67 3.32 5.74
CA ALA A 132 2.71 2.01 5.11
C ALA A 132 2.00 0.95 5.96
N ILE A 133 2.22 0.91 7.28
CA ILE A 133 1.50 -0.05 8.14
C ILE A 133 -0.01 0.24 8.18
N GLN A 134 -0.43 1.51 8.14
CA GLN A 134 -1.85 1.87 7.99
C GLN A 134 -2.42 1.38 6.65
N SER A 135 -1.65 1.55 5.57
CA SER A 135 -2.05 1.09 4.24
C SER A 135 -2.20 -0.42 4.15
N VAL A 136 -1.40 -1.20 4.90
CA VAL A 136 -1.57 -2.66 4.98
C VAL A 136 -2.91 -3.01 5.60
N VAL A 137 -3.30 -2.34 6.70
CA VAL A 137 -4.62 -2.55 7.33
C VAL A 137 -5.75 -2.18 6.39
N PHE A 138 -5.64 -1.07 5.68
CA PHE A 138 -6.64 -0.68 4.68
C PHE A 138 -6.80 -1.74 3.58
N ASN A 139 -5.70 -2.20 2.98
CA ASN A 139 -5.72 -3.23 1.95
C ASN A 139 -6.33 -4.53 2.51
N LYS A 140 -5.90 -4.99 3.69
CA LYS A 140 -6.46 -6.19 4.32
C LYS A 140 -7.96 -6.07 4.59
N SER A 141 -8.42 -4.89 5.03
CA SER A 141 -9.84 -4.62 5.26
C SER A 141 -10.65 -4.63 3.95
N LEU A 142 -10.12 -4.02 2.89
CA LEU A 142 -10.76 -4.03 1.57
C LEU A 142 -10.83 -5.45 1.00
N TYR A 143 -9.75 -6.23 1.14
CA TYR A 143 -9.74 -7.64 0.74
C TYR A 143 -10.74 -8.47 1.53
N GLY A 144 -10.72 -8.39 2.86
CA GLY A 144 -11.67 -9.10 3.71
C GLY A 144 -13.13 -8.76 3.41
N ARG A 145 -13.40 -7.51 2.99
CA ARG A 145 -14.73 -7.09 2.56
C ARG A 145 -15.18 -7.76 1.25
N ILE A 146 -14.28 -7.81 0.27
CA ILE A 146 -14.53 -8.47 -1.02
C ILE A 146 -14.73 -9.98 -0.80
N GLU A 147 -13.87 -10.63 -0.01
CA GLU A 147 -13.98 -12.05 0.33
C GLU A 147 -15.29 -12.38 1.06
N ALA A 148 -15.78 -11.47 1.90
CA ALA A 148 -17.07 -11.62 2.58
C ALA A 148 -18.29 -11.38 1.66
N GLY A 149 -18.09 -11.09 0.37
CA GLY A 149 -19.15 -10.82 -0.60
C GLY A 149 -19.88 -9.49 -0.36
N LEU A 150 -19.31 -8.57 0.43
CA LEU A 150 -19.92 -7.27 0.69
C LEU A 150 -19.58 -6.27 -0.42
N PRO A 151 -20.54 -5.42 -0.84
CA PRO A 151 -20.28 -4.42 -1.87
C PRO A 151 -19.27 -3.38 -1.40
N ILE A 152 -18.35 -2.96 -2.27
CA ILE A 152 -17.33 -1.95 -1.97
C ILE A 152 -17.71 -0.55 -2.47
N SER A 153 -18.60 -0.44 -3.45
CA SER A 153 -19.11 0.82 -3.99
C SER A 153 -20.47 1.23 -3.42
N ALA A 154 -21.20 0.29 -2.82
CA ALA A 154 -22.44 0.55 -2.10
C ALA A 154 -22.25 0.26 -0.59
N PRO A 155 -22.88 1.04 0.28
CA PRO A 155 -22.79 0.83 1.72
C PRO A 155 -23.67 -0.34 2.17
N VAL A 156 -23.35 -0.86 3.35
CA VAL A 156 -24.24 -1.66 4.20
C VAL A 156 -24.44 -0.95 5.54
N ALA A 157 -25.45 -1.34 6.32
CA ALA A 157 -25.65 -0.78 7.66
C ALA A 157 -24.41 -1.05 8.53
N GLY A 158 -23.98 -0.05 9.29
CA GLY A 158 -22.75 -0.05 10.09
C GLY A 158 -21.53 0.54 9.39
N ASP A 159 -21.58 0.78 8.07
CA ASP A 159 -20.47 1.43 7.36
C ASP A 159 -20.29 2.89 7.76
N LEU A 160 -19.05 3.38 7.66
CA LEU A 160 -18.78 4.81 7.58
C LEU A 160 -18.70 5.23 6.10
N VAL A 161 -19.52 6.20 5.72
CA VAL A 161 -19.59 6.75 4.36
C VAL A 161 -19.25 8.22 4.39
N GLY A 162 -18.39 8.66 3.49
CA GLY A 162 -17.97 10.07 3.39
C GLY A 162 -18.22 10.67 2.01
N ARG A 163 -18.19 12.00 1.96
CA ARG A 163 -18.34 12.77 0.71
C ARG A 163 -17.08 12.71 -0.15
N ILE A 164 -17.30 12.63 -1.44
CA ILE A 164 -16.28 12.82 -2.47
C ILE A 164 -16.34 14.27 -2.97
N ASP A 165 -15.18 14.91 -3.15
CA ASP A 165 -15.08 16.21 -3.78
C ASP A 165 -15.00 16.12 -5.31
N GLU A 166 -14.94 17.26 -6.00
CA GLU A 166 -14.88 17.34 -7.46
C GLU A 166 -13.63 16.67 -8.07
N LYS A 167 -12.60 16.39 -7.26
CA LYS A 167 -11.35 15.74 -7.68
C LYS A 167 -11.35 14.24 -7.38
N GLY A 168 -12.47 13.68 -6.91
CA GLY A 168 -12.58 12.28 -6.53
C GLY A 168 -11.99 11.98 -5.14
N GLN A 169 -11.63 12.99 -4.34
CA GLN A 169 -11.02 12.79 -3.04
C GLN A 169 -12.05 12.71 -1.92
N LEU A 170 -11.83 11.78 -0.99
CA LEU A 170 -12.65 11.63 0.21
C LEU A 170 -12.40 12.77 1.19
N ASN A 171 -13.47 13.46 1.58
CA ASN A 171 -13.47 14.29 2.78
C ASN A 171 -13.70 13.43 4.02
N ALA A 172 -12.63 12.93 4.64
CA ALA A 172 -12.71 12.02 5.78
C ALA A 172 -13.47 12.62 6.99
N LYS A 173 -13.46 13.95 7.18
CA LYS A 173 -14.21 14.62 8.26
C LYS A 173 -15.72 14.58 8.07
N SER A 174 -16.18 14.29 6.86
CA SER A 174 -17.61 14.16 6.54
C SER A 174 -18.16 12.76 6.73
N CYS A 175 -17.34 11.81 7.20
CA CYS A 175 -17.77 10.42 7.37
C CYS A 175 -18.89 10.33 8.41
N VAL A 176 -19.95 9.62 8.05
CA VAL A 176 -21.11 9.35 8.92
C VAL A 176 -21.38 7.85 8.97
N LEU A 177 -21.80 7.37 10.14
CA LEU A 177 -22.22 6.00 10.35
C LEU A 177 -23.59 5.77 9.70
N ILE A 178 -23.71 4.69 8.93
CA ILE A 178 -24.93 4.38 8.19
C ILE A 178 -25.84 3.45 8.97
N GLU A 179 -27.07 3.90 9.20
CA GLU A 179 -28.16 3.12 9.78
C GLU A 179 -29.08 2.58 8.68
N GLU A 180 -29.78 1.48 8.93
CA GLU A 180 -30.71 0.84 7.99
C GLU A 180 -31.72 1.82 7.38
N ARG A 181 -32.33 2.70 8.19
CA ARG A 181 -33.31 3.70 7.72
C ARG A 181 -32.74 4.69 6.71
N THR A 182 -31.43 4.95 6.74
CA THR A 182 -30.77 5.90 5.83
C THR A 182 -30.17 5.23 4.61
N LEU A 183 -30.02 3.89 4.65
CA LEU A 183 -29.32 3.09 3.66
C LEU A 183 -29.81 3.35 2.22
N PRO A 184 -31.13 3.34 1.91
CA PRO A 184 -31.58 3.56 0.53
C PRO A 184 -31.14 4.89 -0.06
N ARG A 185 -31.19 5.96 0.75
CA ARG A 185 -30.79 7.31 0.33
C ARG A 185 -29.27 7.39 0.11
N ILE A 186 -28.49 6.78 1.00
CA ILE A 186 -27.03 6.84 0.93
C ILE A 186 -26.54 5.98 -0.24
N THR A 187 -27.08 4.78 -0.43
CA THR A 187 -26.80 3.92 -1.59
C THR A 187 -27.03 4.67 -2.91
N ARG A 188 -28.16 5.38 -3.04
CA ARG A 188 -28.41 6.22 -4.23
C ARG A 188 -27.35 7.31 -4.42
N ASN A 189 -26.86 7.92 -3.34
CA ASN A 189 -25.81 8.95 -3.47
C ASN A 189 -24.43 8.36 -3.77
N CYS A 190 -24.14 7.13 -3.35
CA CYS A 190 -22.93 6.42 -3.77
C CYS A 190 -22.98 6.07 -5.26
N GLN A 191 -24.12 5.60 -5.75
CA GLN A 191 -24.34 5.33 -7.18
C GLN A 191 -24.21 6.60 -8.04
N LEU A 192 -24.53 7.77 -7.49
CA LEU A 192 -24.34 9.07 -8.14
C LEU A 192 -22.92 9.64 -7.97
N GLY A 193 -21.98 8.90 -7.37
CA GLY A 193 -20.58 9.32 -7.17
C GLY A 193 -20.38 10.43 -6.13
N ARG A 194 -21.39 10.75 -5.31
CA ARG A 194 -21.34 11.86 -4.33
C ARG A 194 -20.81 11.42 -2.97
N LEU A 195 -21.01 10.15 -2.66
CA LEU A 195 -20.62 9.49 -1.41
C LEU A 195 -19.85 8.20 -1.74
N THR A 196 -19.07 7.70 -0.79
CA THR A 196 -18.38 6.42 -0.95
C THR A 196 -18.25 5.69 0.39
N PRO A 197 -18.44 4.36 0.43
CA PRO A 197 -17.98 3.55 1.54
C PRO A 197 -16.48 3.71 1.75
N THR A 198 -16.04 3.60 3.00
CA THR A 198 -14.65 3.84 3.36
C THR A 198 -14.04 2.65 4.10
N GLY A 199 -12.71 2.62 4.21
CA GLY A 199 -11.93 1.69 5.01
C GLY A 199 -10.95 2.43 5.94
N PRO A 200 -10.40 1.77 6.96
CA PRO A 200 -9.62 2.41 8.01
C PRO A 200 -8.16 2.60 7.60
N LEU A 201 -7.62 3.78 7.91
CA LEU A 201 -6.20 4.00 8.07
C LEU A 201 -5.98 4.26 9.57
N PRO A 202 -5.67 3.22 10.37
CA PRO A 202 -5.86 3.27 11.82
C PRO A 202 -4.95 4.30 12.51
N GLY A 203 -5.40 4.77 13.67
CA GLY A 203 -4.67 5.71 14.53
C GLY A 203 -5.32 5.83 15.90
N SER A 204 -4.87 6.81 16.68
CA SER A 204 -5.32 6.99 18.07
C SER A 204 -6.81 7.35 18.23
N ILE A 205 -7.45 7.80 17.15
CA ILE A 205 -8.89 8.16 17.13
C ILE A 205 -9.66 7.24 16.19
N VAL A 206 -9.11 6.93 15.01
CA VAL A 206 -9.77 6.11 14.00
C VAL A 206 -9.34 4.66 14.14
N SER A 207 -10.26 3.78 14.54
CA SER A 207 -10.03 2.33 14.61
C SER A 207 -10.90 1.58 13.60
N THR A 208 -12.21 1.52 13.81
CA THR A 208 -13.14 0.70 13.01
C THR A 208 -14.54 1.34 12.85
N CYS A 209 -15.38 0.78 11.98
CA CYS A 209 -16.82 1.04 11.88
C CYS A 209 -17.66 -0.01 12.64
N GLN A 210 -18.95 -0.15 12.33
CA GLN A 210 -19.86 -1.06 13.05
C GLN A 210 -20.34 -2.22 12.16
N GLY A 211 -21.03 -3.18 12.77
CA GLY A 211 -21.62 -4.32 12.08
C GLY A 211 -20.56 -5.20 11.41
N LYS A 212 -20.95 -5.86 10.32
CA LYS A 212 -20.07 -6.83 9.64
C LYS A 212 -18.80 -6.19 9.10
N SER A 213 -18.91 -4.96 8.60
CA SER A 213 -17.77 -4.18 8.14
C SER A 213 -16.79 -3.87 9.26
N GLY A 214 -17.31 -3.53 10.46
CA GLY A 214 -16.49 -3.31 11.64
C GLY A 214 -15.72 -4.57 12.06
N GLU A 215 -16.36 -5.73 12.03
CA GLU A 215 -15.69 -7.02 12.30
C GLU A 215 -14.52 -7.28 11.35
N ILE A 216 -14.71 -7.02 10.05
CA ILE A 216 -13.68 -7.21 9.01
C ILE A 216 -12.50 -6.25 9.23
N GLU A 217 -12.79 -4.98 9.49
CA GLU A 217 -11.77 -3.97 9.78
C GLU A 217 -10.99 -4.32 11.06
N MET A 218 -11.68 -4.76 12.12
CA MET A 218 -11.04 -5.18 13.36
C MET A 218 -10.19 -6.44 13.18
N ALA A 219 -10.63 -7.40 12.36
CA ALA A 219 -9.84 -8.58 12.03
C ALA A 219 -8.52 -8.19 11.35
N ALA A 220 -8.55 -7.25 10.40
CA ALA A 220 -7.34 -6.74 9.74
C ALA A 220 -6.39 -6.03 10.72
N ILE A 221 -6.93 -5.26 11.68
CA ILE A 221 -6.13 -4.60 12.73
C ILE A 221 -5.48 -5.63 13.66
N THR A 222 -6.26 -6.63 14.08
CA THR A 222 -5.83 -7.68 15.01
C THR A 222 -4.78 -8.59 14.39
N GLU A 223 -4.94 -8.97 13.12
CA GLU A 223 -3.94 -9.76 12.37
C GLU A 223 -2.58 -9.06 12.37
N MET A 224 -2.58 -7.73 12.27
CA MET A 224 -1.36 -6.93 12.29
C MET A 224 -0.84 -6.64 13.71
N ASN A 225 -1.54 -7.10 14.76
CA ASN A 225 -1.27 -6.83 16.18
C ASN A 225 -1.27 -5.33 16.51
N LEU A 226 -2.25 -4.59 15.98
CA LEU A 226 -2.36 -3.14 16.11
C LEU A 226 -3.51 -2.67 17.01
N GLN A 227 -4.29 -3.59 17.58
CA GLN A 227 -5.52 -3.28 18.32
C GLN A 227 -5.28 -2.53 19.65
N ASP A 228 -4.15 -2.78 20.30
CA ASP A 228 -3.80 -2.20 21.60
C ASP A 228 -2.78 -1.04 21.50
N ILE A 229 -2.49 -0.59 20.28
CA ILE A 229 -1.47 0.43 20.03
C ILE A 229 -2.04 1.82 20.25
N SER A 230 -1.30 2.66 20.98
CA SER A 230 -1.71 4.05 21.28
C SER A 230 -1.65 4.99 20.07
N TRP A 231 -0.83 4.65 19.07
CA TRP A 231 -0.46 5.48 17.92
C TRP A 231 0.18 6.82 18.29
N ASN A 232 0.62 6.96 19.54
CA ASN A 232 1.39 8.08 20.05
C ASN A 232 2.84 7.63 20.17
N VAL A 233 3.67 8.07 19.21
CA VAL A 233 5.10 7.74 19.14
C VAL A 233 5.86 8.83 19.91
N VAL A 234 6.09 8.61 21.19
CA VAL A 234 6.71 9.56 22.13
C VAL A 234 8.12 9.93 21.70
N ALA A 235 8.95 8.95 21.33
CA ALA A 235 10.35 9.21 20.98
C ALA A 235 10.51 10.08 19.72
N ILE A 236 9.52 10.07 18.83
CA ILE A 236 9.44 10.87 17.61
C ILE A 236 8.00 11.34 17.38
N SER A 237 7.58 12.38 18.10
CA SER A 237 6.18 12.87 18.16
C SER A 237 5.48 13.04 16.81
N ARG A 238 6.20 13.51 15.77
CA ARG A 238 5.68 13.67 14.39
C ARG A 238 5.22 12.36 13.72
N LEU A 239 5.62 11.20 14.25
CA LEU A 239 5.20 9.89 13.75
C LEU A 239 3.90 9.41 14.41
N SER A 240 3.38 10.15 15.38
CA SER A 240 2.07 9.88 15.97
C SER A 240 0.97 10.14 14.94
N SER A 241 -0.06 9.31 14.94
CA SER A 241 -1.17 9.42 13.99
C SER A 241 -2.52 9.31 14.69
N LYS A 242 -3.42 10.24 14.38
CA LYS A 242 -4.84 10.14 14.77
C LYS A 242 -5.62 9.13 13.94
N GLY A 243 -5.07 8.74 12.79
CA GLY A 243 -5.74 7.89 11.81
C GLY A 243 -6.72 8.69 10.97
N THR A 244 -7.20 8.06 9.90
CA THR A 244 -8.17 8.63 8.96
C THR A 244 -8.92 7.50 8.24
N ARG A 245 -9.74 7.86 7.26
CA ARG A 245 -10.48 6.94 6.40
C ARG A 245 -10.03 7.13 4.95
N ARG A 246 -10.13 6.07 4.15
CA ARG A 246 -9.89 6.09 2.69
C ARG A 246 -11.09 5.47 1.97
N ALA A 247 -11.44 5.99 0.80
CA ALA A 247 -12.51 5.44 -0.03
C ALA A 247 -12.17 3.99 -0.46
N LEU A 248 -13.15 3.08 -0.44
CA LEU A 248 -12.94 1.69 -0.87
C LEU A 248 -12.84 1.56 -2.39
N VAL A 249 -13.48 2.47 -3.12
CA VAL A 249 -13.42 2.57 -4.58
C VAL A 249 -12.97 3.97 -5.00
N THR A 250 -12.41 4.06 -6.20
CA THR A 250 -12.06 5.32 -6.86
C THR A 250 -12.38 5.22 -8.35
N GLY A 251 -12.54 6.37 -9.00
CA GLY A 251 -12.88 6.42 -10.42
C GLY A 251 -11.69 6.53 -11.36
N PHE A 252 -11.92 6.15 -12.61
CA PHE A 252 -11.09 6.48 -13.76
C PHE A 252 -11.95 7.18 -14.83
N SER A 253 -11.31 7.88 -15.76
CA SER A 253 -11.99 8.50 -16.91
C SER A 253 -11.13 8.44 -18.16
N GLU A 254 -11.71 8.79 -19.31
CA GLU A 254 -10.99 8.87 -20.60
C GLU A 254 -10.27 7.56 -20.96
N PHE A 255 -10.86 6.42 -20.59
CA PHE A 255 -10.27 5.10 -20.78
C PHE A 255 -10.28 4.71 -22.25
N SER A 256 -9.08 4.51 -22.81
CA SER A 256 -8.88 3.99 -24.16
C SER A 256 -7.73 2.99 -24.19
N VAL A 257 -7.84 2.02 -25.09
CA VAL A 257 -6.91 0.91 -25.22
C VAL A 257 -6.61 0.73 -26.70
N ASP A 258 -5.32 0.68 -27.05
CA ASP A 258 -4.87 0.34 -28.40
C ASP A 258 -3.81 -0.77 -28.33
N THR A 259 -3.67 -1.53 -29.42
CA THR A 259 -2.49 -2.36 -29.64
C THR A 259 -1.36 -1.48 -30.18
N VAL A 260 -0.13 -1.83 -29.82
CA VAL A 260 1.07 -1.17 -30.32
C VAL A 260 2.10 -2.23 -30.74
N PRO A 261 3.01 -1.92 -31.67
CA PRO A 261 4.07 -2.85 -32.03
C PRO A 261 4.89 -3.26 -30.80
N ILE A 262 5.31 -4.53 -30.77
CA ILE A 262 6.26 -5.01 -29.77
C ILE A 262 7.55 -4.19 -29.94
N ALA A 263 7.99 -3.56 -28.85
CA ALA A 263 9.20 -2.75 -28.91
C ALA A 263 10.44 -3.64 -29.02
N ALA A 264 11.43 -3.17 -29.78
CA ALA A 264 12.61 -3.94 -30.12
C ALA A 264 13.46 -4.24 -28.89
N ASP A 265 14.10 -5.41 -28.87
CA ASP A 265 14.84 -5.93 -27.71
C ASP A 265 15.98 -5.00 -27.26
N ASP A 266 16.56 -4.22 -28.18
CA ASP A 266 17.61 -3.23 -27.90
C ASP A 266 17.12 -2.04 -27.07
N THR A 267 15.81 -1.80 -27.03
CA THR A 267 15.18 -0.76 -26.20
C THR A 267 14.71 -1.28 -24.84
N MET A 268 14.83 -2.59 -24.59
CA MET A 268 14.26 -3.26 -23.43
C MET A 268 15.26 -3.46 -22.29
N GLY A 269 14.77 -3.40 -21.05
CA GLY A 269 15.59 -3.58 -19.86
C GLY A 269 16.02 -5.03 -19.62
N GLN A 270 17.03 -5.22 -18.75
CA GLN A 270 17.56 -6.53 -18.35
C GLN A 270 16.48 -7.55 -17.93
N LYS A 271 15.41 -7.11 -17.28
CA LYS A 271 14.29 -8.00 -16.87
C LYS A 271 13.53 -8.59 -18.05
N TRP A 272 13.37 -7.84 -19.13
CA TRP A 272 12.73 -8.32 -20.36
C TRP A 272 13.62 -9.35 -21.04
N ILE A 273 14.92 -9.04 -21.16
CA ILE A 273 15.94 -9.91 -21.76
C ILE A 273 16.06 -11.23 -20.99
N ALA A 274 15.97 -11.20 -19.66
CA ALA A 274 15.98 -12.40 -18.82
C ALA A 274 14.74 -13.30 -19.00
N GLY A 275 13.70 -12.82 -19.68
CA GLY A 275 12.47 -13.56 -19.93
C GLY A 275 11.51 -13.60 -18.73
N PRO A 276 10.31 -14.20 -18.94
CA PRO A 276 9.32 -14.35 -17.88
C PRO A 276 9.81 -15.34 -16.81
N THR A 277 9.46 -15.05 -15.56
CA THR A 277 9.69 -15.91 -14.38
C THR A 277 8.40 -16.62 -13.96
N GLU A 278 8.50 -17.57 -13.03
CA GLU A 278 7.35 -18.23 -12.41
C GLU A 278 6.36 -17.17 -11.87
N ASN A 279 5.11 -17.20 -12.35
CA ASN A 279 4.03 -16.20 -12.12
C ASN A 279 4.09 -14.89 -12.92
N SER A 280 4.95 -14.77 -13.94
CA SER A 280 4.89 -13.63 -14.86
C SER A 280 3.58 -13.63 -15.64
N ARG A 281 2.87 -12.49 -15.61
CA ARG A 281 1.64 -12.25 -16.40
C ARG A 281 1.91 -11.64 -17.78
N TRP A 282 3.15 -11.73 -18.26
CA TRP A 282 3.58 -11.20 -19.56
C TRP A 282 4.40 -12.27 -20.29
N HIS A 283 4.42 -12.19 -21.62
CA HIS A 283 5.21 -13.07 -22.47
C HIS A 283 5.75 -12.27 -23.67
N PRO A 284 6.99 -12.50 -24.13
CA PRO A 284 7.57 -11.79 -25.28
C PRO A 284 6.75 -11.93 -26.57
N GLU A 285 6.12 -13.09 -26.76
CA GLU A 285 5.26 -13.37 -27.92
C GLU A 285 3.79 -12.93 -27.71
N GLY A 286 3.50 -12.21 -26.62
CA GLY A 286 2.17 -11.69 -26.33
C GLY A 286 1.86 -10.38 -27.05
N ALA A 287 0.61 -9.92 -26.92
CA ALA A 287 0.22 -8.60 -27.38
C ALA A 287 0.86 -7.48 -26.54
N CYS A 288 1.25 -6.38 -27.19
CA CYS A 288 1.68 -5.16 -26.52
C CYS A 288 0.54 -4.15 -26.55
N ILE A 289 0.07 -3.74 -25.36
CA ILE A 289 -1.14 -2.94 -25.19
C ILE A 289 -0.78 -1.59 -24.57
N ARG A 290 -1.33 -0.51 -25.13
CA ARG A 290 -1.24 0.84 -24.59
C ARG A 290 -2.57 1.25 -23.98
N PHE A 291 -2.55 1.50 -22.68
CA PHE A 291 -3.69 2.09 -21.96
C PHE A 291 -3.52 3.61 -21.87
N ARG A 292 -4.61 4.36 -22.07
CA ARG A 292 -4.71 5.77 -21.69
C ARG A 292 -5.94 5.94 -20.82
N PHE A 293 -5.77 6.62 -19.70
CA PHE A 293 -6.84 6.92 -18.75
C PHE A 293 -6.38 8.02 -17.79
N THR A 294 -7.34 8.66 -17.14
CA THR A 294 -7.12 9.63 -16.07
C THR A 294 -7.60 9.01 -14.76
N LEU A 295 -6.80 9.16 -13.70
CA LEU A 295 -7.13 8.66 -12.36
C LEU A 295 -7.38 9.82 -11.38
N SER A 296 -8.26 9.59 -10.41
CA SER A 296 -8.38 10.48 -9.27
C SER A 296 -7.08 10.56 -8.46
N SER A 297 -6.88 11.68 -7.77
CA SER A 297 -5.67 11.90 -6.99
C SER A 297 -5.55 10.92 -5.83
N GLY A 298 -4.36 10.32 -5.67
CA GLY A 298 -4.08 9.35 -4.61
C GLY A 298 -4.43 7.90 -4.98
N SER A 299 -4.83 7.66 -6.23
CA SER A 299 -5.05 6.35 -6.83
C SER A 299 -3.79 5.83 -7.53
N TYR A 300 -3.74 4.54 -7.82
CA TYR A 300 -2.56 3.85 -8.36
C TYR A 300 -2.92 3.20 -9.69
N ALA A 301 -2.04 3.34 -10.69
CA ALA A 301 -2.23 2.75 -12.02
C ALA A 301 -1.87 1.26 -12.08
N THR A 302 -1.10 0.77 -11.11
CA THR A 302 -0.70 -0.64 -10.97
C THR A 302 -1.75 -1.42 -10.21
#